data_AF-A0A9W9ZUJ0-F1
#
_entry.id   AF-A0A9W9ZUJ0-F1
#
_cell.length_a   1.000
_cell.length_b   1.000
_cell.length_c   1.000
_cell.angle_alpha   90.00
_cell.angle_beta   90.00
_cell.angle_gamma   90.00
#
_symmetry.space_group_name_H-M   'P 1'
#
loop_
_entity.id
_entity.type
_entity.pdbx_description
1 polymer ?
#
loop_
_entity_poly.entity_id
_entity_poly.type
_entity_poly.pdbx_seq_one_letter_code
_entity_poly.pdbx_strand_id
1 'polypeptide(L)'
;MWEINLDALEAAAALGGEGLVPFYGLLEGGREGELFAELEDYFYYAQIRSQGVDTTDTRQISTKVSLTQVPYIVRALGFYPTEQEIDDMINELKFSNYVQTGRYVTEIDLGEFIKLYVNHRPAFGLSPFDLQEAFTKLGTPGDEGFAIDRGRLLTLLQNKGEHMTEGEMAEFMSTLLGLGELGGSAETGTYDASNANELLKEHLPENITADNFAAQVLGFVTEGNGTSTS
;
A
#
# COMPACT_ATOMS: atom_id res chain seq x y z
N MET A 1 18.67 27.63 -12.72
CA MET A 1 18.92 27.83 -11.28
C MET A 1 17.54 28.04 -10.67
N TRP A 2 17.13 27.21 -9.71
CA TRP A 2 15.85 27.39 -9.03
C TRP A 2 15.99 28.54 -8.03
N GLU A 3 15.04 29.46 -8.02
CA GLU A 3 15.02 30.63 -7.14
C GLU A 3 13.72 30.59 -6.33
N ILE A 4 13.81 30.72 -5.01
CA ILE A 4 12.67 30.60 -4.10
C ILE A 4 12.05 31.99 -3.93
N ASN A 5 10.78 32.13 -4.26
CA ASN A 5 10.02 33.35 -3.99
C ASN A 5 9.40 33.27 -2.59
N LEU A 6 10.03 33.94 -1.61
CA LEU A 6 9.57 33.97 -0.22
C LEU A 6 8.21 34.64 -0.07
N ASP A 7 7.95 35.73 -0.82
CA ASP A 7 6.69 36.47 -0.74
C ASP A 7 5.50 35.59 -1.17
N ALA A 8 5.69 34.79 -2.21
CA ALA A 8 4.68 33.83 -2.67
C ALA A 8 4.43 32.72 -1.64
N LEU A 9 5.47 32.25 -0.95
CA LEU A 9 5.36 31.23 0.08
C LEU A 9 4.65 31.76 1.33
N GLU A 10 5.00 32.96 1.79
CA GLU A 10 4.35 33.62 2.93
C GLU A 10 2.88 33.94 2.64
N ALA A 11 2.57 34.41 1.43
CA ALA A 11 1.19 34.63 1.00
C ALA A 11 0.40 33.32 0.97
N ALA A 12 0.97 32.22 0.46
CA ALA A 12 0.34 30.91 0.45
C ALA A 12 0.11 30.37 1.87
N ALA A 13 1.08 30.53 2.77
CA ALA A 13 0.95 30.15 4.17
C ALA A 13 -0.16 30.94 4.89
N ALA A 14 -0.27 32.26 4.62
CA ALA A 14 -1.31 33.10 5.20
C ALA A 14 -2.72 32.77 4.68
N LEU A 15 -2.85 32.37 3.42
CA LEU A 15 -4.13 32.04 2.78
C LEU A 15 -4.56 30.57 2.98
N GLY A 16 -3.63 29.68 3.34
CA GLY A 16 -3.89 28.24 3.46
C GLY A 16 -4.82 27.85 4.61
N GLY A 17 -5.09 28.76 5.54
CA GLY A 17 -5.94 28.52 6.71
C GLY A 17 -5.20 27.92 7.91
N GLU A 18 -5.94 27.63 8.97
CA GLU A 18 -5.38 27.14 10.24
C GLU A 18 -5.62 25.64 10.45
N GLY A 19 -4.73 25.00 11.20
CA GLY A 19 -4.88 23.61 11.63
C GLY A 19 -4.82 22.60 10.47
N LEU A 20 -5.91 21.84 10.27
CA LEU A 20 -6.00 20.78 9.25
C LEU A 20 -6.53 21.27 7.90
N VAL A 21 -7.06 22.50 7.83
CA VAL A 21 -7.64 23.07 6.60
C VAL A 21 -6.68 23.03 5.41
N PRO A 22 -5.39 23.40 5.53
CA PRO A 22 -4.46 23.32 4.41
C PRO A 22 -4.29 21.90 3.87
N PHE A 23 -4.29 20.91 4.76
CA PHE A 23 -4.06 19.50 4.41
C PHE A 23 -5.27 18.87 3.74
N TYR A 24 -6.49 19.23 4.15
CA TYR A 24 -7.70 18.79 3.46
C TYR A 24 -7.73 19.26 2.02
N GLY A 25 -7.27 20.48 1.72
CA GLY A 25 -7.18 20.99 0.35
C GLY A 25 -6.19 20.21 -0.54
N LEU A 26 -5.29 19.43 0.06
CA LEU A 26 -4.35 18.56 -0.66
C LEU A 26 -4.92 17.16 -0.87
N LEU A 27 -6.01 16.76 -0.21
CA LEU A 27 -6.67 15.49 -0.49
C LEU A 27 -7.51 15.60 -1.77
N GLU A 28 -7.55 14.52 -2.55
CA GLU A 28 -8.42 14.45 -3.71
C GLU A 28 -9.90 14.52 -3.26
N GLY A 29 -10.66 15.44 -3.85
CA GLY A 29 -12.03 15.74 -3.42
C GLY A 29 -12.16 16.51 -2.09
N GLY A 30 -11.05 16.79 -1.40
CA GLY A 30 -11.05 17.56 -0.16
C GLY A 30 -11.67 16.83 1.04
N ARG A 31 -12.14 17.59 2.03
CA ARG A 31 -12.74 17.04 3.26
C ARG A 31 -14.05 16.27 3.02
N GLU A 32 -14.80 16.65 1.99
CA GLU A 32 -16.07 15.98 1.64
C GLU A 32 -15.90 15.00 0.47
N GLY A 33 -14.64 14.70 0.10
CA GLY A 33 -14.30 13.78 -0.98
C GLY A 33 -14.41 12.31 -0.57
N GLU A 34 -14.48 11.44 -1.57
CA GLU A 34 -14.53 9.98 -1.38
C GLU A 34 -13.31 9.47 -0.61
N LEU A 35 -12.11 9.96 -0.95
CA LEU A 35 -10.87 9.59 -0.25
C LEU A 35 -10.92 9.89 1.26
N PHE A 36 -11.57 10.99 1.67
CA PHE A 36 -11.71 11.30 3.09
C PHE A 36 -12.69 10.35 3.79
N ALA A 37 -13.78 9.97 3.11
CA ALA A 37 -14.72 8.96 3.64
C ALA A 37 -14.05 7.58 3.78
N GLU A 38 -13.27 7.16 2.77
CA GLU A 38 -12.49 5.92 2.82
C GLU A 38 -11.46 5.94 3.97
N LEU A 39 -10.79 7.07 4.19
CA LEU A 39 -9.88 7.27 5.31
C LEU A 39 -10.57 7.04 6.66
N GLU A 40 -11.80 7.55 6.84
CA GLU A 40 -12.58 7.31 8.05
C GLU A 40 -12.87 5.82 8.23
N ASP A 41 -13.32 5.14 7.17
CA ASP A 41 -13.61 3.70 7.19
C ASP A 41 -12.38 2.85 7.51
N TYR A 42 -11.21 3.16 6.94
CA TYR A 42 -9.96 2.48 7.25
C TYR A 42 -9.50 2.72 8.69
N PHE A 43 -9.70 3.92 9.22
CA PHE A 43 -9.43 4.21 10.63
C PHE A 43 -10.31 3.38 11.56
N TYR A 44 -11.60 3.23 11.24
CA TYR A 44 -12.50 2.36 11.99
C TYR A 44 -12.07 0.90 11.90
N TYR A 45 -11.75 0.43 10.70
CA TYR A 45 -11.31 -0.94 10.48
C TYR A 45 -9.99 -1.26 11.21
N ALA A 46 -9.02 -0.35 11.21
CA ALA A 46 -7.76 -0.50 11.93
C ALA A 46 -7.97 -0.70 13.45
N GLN A 47 -8.96 -0.02 14.04
CA GLN A 47 -9.30 -0.19 15.46
C GLN A 47 -9.89 -1.56 15.73
N ILE A 48 -10.78 -2.04 14.86
CA ILE A 48 -11.39 -3.37 14.92
C ILE A 48 -10.30 -4.44 14.82
N ARG A 49 -9.40 -4.31 13.84
CA ARG A 49 -8.30 -5.24 13.58
C ARG A 49 -7.32 -5.33 14.74
N SER A 50 -6.98 -4.21 15.37
CA SER A 50 -6.06 -4.18 16.53
C SER A 50 -6.55 -4.96 17.76
N GLN A 51 -7.87 -5.22 17.86
CA GLN A 51 -8.50 -5.98 18.93
C GLN A 51 -8.66 -7.48 18.61
N GLY A 52 -8.22 -7.91 17.43
CA GLY A 52 -8.48 -9.23 16.89
C GLY A 52 -9.78 -9.26 16.08
N VAL A 53 -9.70 -9.83 14.89
CA VAL A 53 -10.86 -9.97 14.00
C VAL A 53 -11.92 -10.88 14.62
N ASP A 54 -11.47 -11.99 15.24
CA ASP A 54 -12.29 -13.04 15.85
C ASP A 54 -12.69 -12.79 17.31
N THR A 55 -12.43 -11.60 17.85
CA THR A 55 -12.78 -11.32 19.25
C THR A 55 -14.30 -11.37 19.45
N THR A 56 -14.71 -12.01 20.54
CA THR A 56 -16.11 -12.03 21.01
C THR A 56 -16.37 -10.97 22.08
N ASP A 57 -15.34 -10.24 22.48
CA ASP A 57 -15.44 -9.17 23.46
C ASP A 57 -16.09 -7.91 22.87
N THR A 58 -16.56 -7.02 23.76
CA THR A 58 -17.14 -5.74 23.34
C THR A 58 -16.06 -4.85 22.72
N ARG A 59 -16.19 -4.62 21.41
CA ARG A 59 -15.27 -3.77 20.65
C ARG A 59 -15.24 -2.35 21.23
N GLN A 60 -14.04 -1.88 21.52
CA GLN A 60 -13.78 -0.51 21.95
C GLN A 60 -13.53 0.35 20.71
N ILE A 61 -14.23 1.47 20.63
CA ILE A 61 -13.99 2.49 19.60
C ILE A 61 -13.28 3.68 20.22
N SER A 62 -12.38 4.28 19.46
CA SER A 62 -11.58 5.44 19.82
C SER A 62 -11.53 6.42 18.63
N THR A 63 -10.97 7.59 18.86
CA THR A 63 -10.60 8.54 17.80
C THR A 63 -9.16 8.34 17.34
N LYS A 64 -8.46 7.36 17.93
CA LYS A 64 -7.04 7.10 17.71
C LYS A 64 -6.76 5.67 17.30
N VAL A 65 -5.67 5.49 16.58
CA VAL A 65 -5.13 4.19 16.15
C VAL A 65 -3.68 4.03 16.61
N SER A 66 -3.26 2.79 16.87
CA SER A 66 -1.86 2.46 17.14
C SER A 66 -0.97 2.79 15.95
N LEU A 67 0.27 3.22 16.21
CA LEU A 67 1.29 3.43 15.16
C LEU A 67 1.53 2.18 14.31
N THR A 68 1.32 0.99 14.88
CA THR A 68 1.46 -0.29 14.16
C THR A 68 0.43 -0.46 13.04
N GLN A 69 -0.65 0.34 13.03
CA GLN A 69 -1.67 0.31 11.98
C GLN A 69 -1.35 1.23 10.79
N VAL A 70 -0.42 2.19 10.95
CA VAL A 70 -0.06 3.16 9.91
C VAL A 70 0.30 2.49 8.57
N PRO A 71 1.14 1.43 8.52
CA PRO A 71 1.51 0.79 7.26
C PRO A 71 0.30 0.19 6.53
N TYR A 72 -0.66 -0.37 7.26
CA TYR A 72 -1.84 -0.98 6.68
C TYR A 72 -2.79 0.06 6.09
N ILE A 73 -2.97 1.19 6.78
CA ILE A 73 -3.84 2.28 6.30
C ILE A 73 -3.25 2.92 5.05
N VAL A 74 -1.94 3.19 5.00
CA VAL A 74 -1.32 3.78 3.79
C VAL A 74 -1.39 2.84 2.59
N ARG A 75 -1.19 1.53 2.81
CA ARG A 75 -1.30 0.49 1.78
C ARG A 75 -2.75 0.35 1.27
N ALA A 76 -3.74 0.48 2.15
CA ALA A 76 -5.15 0.46 1.77
C ALA A 76 -5.53 1.65 0.87
N LEU A 77 -4.89 2.81 1.07
CA LEU A 77 -5.05 4.01 0.24
C LEU A 77 -4.25 3.98 -1.07
N GLY A 78 -3.68 2.81 -1.43
CA GLY A 78 -2.89 2.66 -2.65
C GLY A 78 -1.49 3.25 -2.60
N PHE A 79 -0.97 3.59 -1.42
CA PHE A 79 0.43 3.98 -1.23
C PHE A 79 1.24 2.81 -0.66
N TYR A 80 2.23 2.34 -1.42
CA TYR A 80 3.08 1.20 -1.06
C TYR A 80 4.52 1.66 -0.75
N PRO A 81 4.75 2.27 0.43
CA PRO A 81 6.10 2.64 0.87
C PRO A 81 6.96 1.41 1.15
N THR A 82 8.27 1.58 0.97
CA THR A 82 9.30 0.66 1.46
C THR A 82 9.28 0.56 2.99
N GLU A 83 9.79 -0.53 3.55
CA GLU A 83 9.97 -0.71 4.99
C GLU A 83 10.82 0.40 5.61
N GLN A 84 11.83 0.92 4.89
CA GLN A 84 12.60 2.09 5.34
C GLN A 84 11.73 3.36 5.42
N GLU A 85 10.92 3.63 4.39
CA GLU A 85 9.99 4.77 4.41
C GLU A 85 8.93 4.62 5.50
N ILE A 86 8.44 3.40 5.74
CA ILE A 86 7.53 3.09 6.84
C ILE A 86 8.18 3.39 8.19
N ASP A 87 9.42 2.95 8.40
CA ASP A 87 10.16 3.22 9.62
C ASP A 87 10.35 4.73 9.83
N ASP A 88 10.68 5.47 8.77
CA ASP A 88 10.83 6.92 8.81
C ASP A 88 9.50 7.62 9.16
N MET A 89 8.40 7.20 8.53
CA MET A 89 7.04 7.67 8.82
C MET A 89 6.61 7.41 10.27
N ILE A 90 6.85 6.20 10.78
CA ILE A 90 6.53 5.82 12.16
C ILE A 90 7.40 6.61 13.14
N ASN A 91 8.69 6.79 12.83
CA ASN A 91 9.61 7.57 13.66
C ASN A 91 9.18 9.04 13.72
N GLU A 92 8.81 9.66 12.60
CA GLU A 92 8.28 11.03 12.57
C GLU A 92 7.14 11.22 13.58
N LEU A 93 6.17 10.31 13.58
CA LEU A 93 5.05 10.34 14.52
C LEU A 93 5.47 10.06 15.96
N LYS A 94 6.27 9.02 16.18
CA LYS A 94 6.74 8.57 17.50
C LYS A 94 7.47 9.68 18.25
N PHE A 95 8.26 10.49 17.53
CA PHE A 95 9.06 11.58 18.08
C PHE A 95 8.40 12.97 18.00
N SER A 96 7.22 13.09 17.39
CA SER A 96 6.50 14.36 17.15
C SER A 96 6.44 15.30 18.37
N ASN A 97 6.13 14.76 19.55
CA ASN A 97 6.02 15.51 20.80
C ASN A 97 7.16 15.24 21.79
N TYR A 98 8.19 14.49 21.38
CA TYR A 98 9.21 13.99 22.30
C TYR A 98 10.04 15.14 22.90
N VAL A 99 10.40 16.14 22.10
CA VAL A 99 11.19 17.30 22.57
C VAL A 99 10.46 18.09 23.65
N GLN A 100 9.13 18.20 23.55
CA GLN A 100 8.33 19.00 24.47
C GLN A 100 7.88 18.21 25.71
N THR A 101 7.55 16.92 25.54
CA THR A 101 6.92 16.10 26.58
C THR A 101 7.84 15.05 27.19
N GLY A 102 8.97 14.74 26.54
CA GLY A 102 9.86 13.64 26.90
C GLY A 102 9.25 12.24 26.71
N ARG A 103 8.07 12.14 26.07
CA ARG A 103 7.33 10.87 25.90
C ARG A 103 7.17 10.53 24.43
N TYR A 104 7.18 9.23 24.15
CA TYR A 104 6.87 8.71 22.82
C TYR A 104 5.37 8.69 22.60
N VAL A 105 4.97 9.08 21.39
CA VAL A 105 3.61 8.87 20.90
C VAL A 105 3.48 7.41 20.47
N THR A 106 2.40 6.76 20.89
CA THR A 106 2.09 5.36 20.54
C THR A 106 0.81 5.23 19.72
N GLU A 107 -0.01 6.28 19.72
CA GLU A 107 -1.30 6.34 19.05
C GLU A 107 -1.49 7.72 18.41
N ILE A 108 -2.12 7.74 17.24
CA ILE A 108 -2.37 8.96 16.46
C ILE A 108 -3.85 9.12 16.14
N ASP A 109 -4.28 10.36 15.98
CA ASP A 109 -5.61 10.66 15.43
C ASP A 109 -5.60 10.78 13.89
N LEU A 110 -6.81 10.88 13.30
CA LEU A 110 -6.99 11.00 11.86
C LEU A 110 -6.30 12.24 11.28
N GLY A 111 -6.26 13.35 12.02
CA GLY A 111 -5.62 14.59 11.58
C GLY A 111 -4.11 14.46 11.50
N GLU A 112 -3.49 13.85 12.51
CA GLU A 112 -2.07 13.52 12.53
C GLU A 112 -1.71 12.58 11.37
N PHE A 113 -2.55 11.58 11.08
CA PHE A 113 -2.35 10.69 9.96
C PHE A 113 -2.47 11.40 8.60
N ILE A 114 -3.48 12.27 8.39
CA ILE A 114 -3.64 13.00 7.13
C ILE A 114 -2.41 13.85 6.83
N LYS A 115 -1.83 14.51 7.83
CA LYS A 115 -0.58 15.26 7.67
C LYS A 115 0.55 14.37 7.19
N LEU A 116 0.73 13.22 7.85
CA LEU A 116 1.75 12.24 7.46
C LEU A 116 1.52 11.74 6.04
N TYR A 117 0.30 11.30 5.72
CA TYR A 117 -0.04 10.76 4.40
C TYR A 117 0.21 11.78 3.29
N VAL A 118 -0.25 13.02 3.44
CA VAL A 118 -0.04 14.08 2.44
C VAL A 118 1.45 14.38 2.23
N ASN A 119 2.26 14.32 3.29
CA ASN A 119 3.70 14.62 3.22
C ASN A 119 4.51 13.51 2.54
N HIS A 120 4.12 12.25 2.71
CA HIS A 120 4.90 11.09 2.25
C HIS A 120 4.34 10.45 0.98
N ARG A 121 3.06 10.66 0.66
CA ARG A 121 2.46 10.04 -0.54
C ARG A 121 3.19 10.51 -1.80
N PRO A 122 3.40 9.62 -2.78
CA PRO A 122 4.02 9.98 -4.04
C PRO A 122 3.12 10.95 -4.81
N ALA A 123 3.74 11.85 -5.57
CA ALA A 123 2.99 12.77 -6.43
C ALA A 123 2.29 12.05 -7.60
N PHE A 124 2.81 10.89 -8.00
CA PHE A 124 2.28 10.05 -9.08
C PHE A 124 2.22 8.60 -8.60
N GLY A 125 1.07 7.95 -8.74
CA GLY A 125 0.91 6.53 -8.45
C GLY A 125 1.50 5.64 -9.55
N LEU A 126 1.47 4.33 -9.31
CA LEU A 126 1.83 3.32 -10.30
C LEU A 126 0.76 3.25 -11.40
N SER A 127 1.20 3.24 -12.65
CA SER A 127 0.33 3.07 -13.81
C SER A 127 0.49 1.68 -14.44
N PRO A 128 -0.52 1.18 -15.17
CA PRO A 128 -0.38 -0.05 -15.97
C PRO A 128 0.78 0.02 -16.98
N PHE A 129 1.16 1.22 -17.42
CA PHE A 129 2.29 1.44 -18.30
C PHE A 129 3.63 1.11 -17.61
N ASP A 130 3.78 1.44 -16.32
CA ASP A 130 4.99 1.13 -15.55
C ASP A 130 5.22 -0.38 -15.46
N LEU A 131 4.14 -1.15 -15.35
CA LEU A 131 4.20 -2.62 -15.39
C LEU A 131 4.70 -3.11 -16.75
N GLN A 132 4.15 -2.61 -17.85
CA GLN A 132 4.59 -2.97 -19.20
C GLN A 132 6.06 -2.59 -19.45
N GLU A 133 6.48 -1.42 -18.97
CA GLU A 133 7.86 -0.96 -19.08
C GLU A 133 8.81 -1.87 -18.27
N ALA A 134 8.41 -2.30 -17.07
CA ALA A 134 9.18 -3.23 -16.26
C ALA A 134 9.38 -4.58 -16.97
N PHE A 135 8.33 -5.15 -17.56
CA PHE A 135 8.45 -6.39 -18.35
C PHE A 135 9.30 -6.20 -19.60
N THR A 136 9.25 -5.03 -20.25
CA THR A 136 10.11 -4.72 -21.40
C THR A 136 11.60 -4.69 -20.99
N LYS A 137 11.92 -4.19 -19.80
CA LYS A 137 13.31 -4.11 -19.30
C LYS A 137 13.84 -5.44 -18.76
N LEU A 138 12.97 -6.23 -18.12
CA LEU A 138 13.36 -7.47 -17.43
C LEU A 138 13.17 -8.72 -18.29
N GLY A 139 12.17 -8.72 -19.16
CA GLY A 139 11.76 -9.86 -19.97
C GLY A 139 12.62 -10.10 -21.20
N THR A 140 12.43 -11.28 -21.78
CA THR A 140 12.96 -11.66 -23.09
C THR A 140 11.87 -11.51 -24.15
N PRO A 141 12.21 -11.05 -25.37
CA PRO A 141 11.23 -10.95 -26.44
C PRO A 141 10.72 -12.35 -26.83
N GLY A 142 9.41 -12.48 -26.91
CA GLY A 142 8.68 -13.67 -27.38
C GLY A 142 7.53 -13.29 -28.32
N ASP A 143 6.72 -14.27 -28.70
CA ASP A 143 5.66 -14.11 -29.70
C ASP A 143 4.52 -13.17 -29.23
N GLU A 144 4.21 -13.19 -27.93
CA GLU A 144 3.16 -12.36 -27.29
C GLU A 144 3.72 -11.10 -26.61
N GLY A 145 4.97 -10.72 -26.91
CA GLY A 145 5.67 -9.59 -26.30
C GLY A 145 6.79 -10.02 -25.36
N PHE A 146 7.12 -9.18 -24.37
CA PHE A 146 8.19 -9.49 -23.42
C PHE A 146 7.69 -10.39 -22.30
N ALA A 147 8.33 -11.53 -22.12
CA ALA A 147 7.99 -12.50 -21.09
C ALA A 147 9.16 -12.74 -20.14
N ILE A 148 8.85 -13.05 -18.88
CA ILE A 148 9.82 -13.44 -17.86
C ILE A 148 9.52 -14.90 -17.48
N ASP A 149 10.55 -15.74 -17.50
CA ASP A 149 10.46 -17.09 -16.93
C ASP A 149 10.02 -17.02 -15.46
N ARG A 150 9.10 -17.89 -15.05
CA ARG A 150 8.54 -17.92 -13.70
C ARG A 150 9.62 -18.03 -12.63
N GLY A 151 10.60 -18.93 -12.81
CA GLY A 151 11.70 -19.10 -11.84
C GLY A 151 12.52 -17.82 -11.69
N ARG A 152 12.80 -17.15 -12.82
CA ARG A 152 13.46 -15.85 -12.84
C ARG A 152 12.62 -14.76 -12.18
N LEU A 153 11.32 -14.68 -12.44
CA LEU A 153 10.42 -13.69 -11.82
C LEU A 153 10.42 -13.84 -10.29
N LEU A 154 10.24 -15.07 -9.79
CA LEU A 154 10.26 -15.35 -8.35
C LEU A 154 11.63 -15.02 -7.73
N THR A 155 12.72 -15.30 -8.45
CA THR A 155 14.06 -14.91 -7.99
C THR A 155 14.23 -13.39 -7.94
N LEU A 156 13.72 -12.67 -8.94
CA LEU A 156 13.79 -11.22 -8.98
C LEU A 156 13.01 -10.60 -7.82
N LEU A 157 11.78 -11.06 -7.57
CA LEU A 157 10.94 -10.57 -6.47
C LEU A 157 11.55 -10.83 -5.08
N GLN A 158 12.27 -11.93 -4.87
CA GLN A 158 12.93 -12.22 -3.58
C GLN A 158 14.22 -11.40 -3.37
N ASN A 159 14.96 -11.12 -4.44
CA ASN A 159 16.33 -10.61 -4.35
C ASN A 159 16.53 -9.17 -4.83
N LYS A 160 15.54 -8.57 -5.49
CA LYS A 160 15.61 -7.20 -6.03
C LYS A 160 14.61 -6.31 -5.31
N GLY A 161 15.13 -5.24 -4.71
CA GLY A 161 14.33 -4.36 -3.85
C GLY A 161 14.43 -4.84 -2.40
N GLU A 162 13.30 -4.83 -1.70
CA GLU A 162 13.22 -5.34 -0.34
C GLU A 162 13.24 -6.86 -0.34
N HIS A 163 14.07 -7.42 0.54
CA HIS A 163 14.25 -8.86 0.59
C HIS A 163 12.97 -9.52 1.12
N MET A 164 12.41 -10.42 0.31
CA MET A 164 11.25 -11.23 0.68
C MET A 164 11.67 -12.69 0.82
N THR A 165 11.27 -13.31 1.92
CA THR A 165 11.51 -14.74 2.17
C THR A 165 10.61 -15.61 1.28
N GLU A 166 10.99 -16.88 1.09
CA GLU A 166 10.14 -17.85 0.36
C GLU A 166 8.75 -17.99 0.98
N GLY A 167 8.64 -17.89 2.31
CA GLY A 167 7.37 -17.95 3.04
C GLY A 167 6.46 -16.75 2.78
N GLU A 168 7.02 -15.53 2.82
CA GLU A 168 6.26 -14.31 2.51
C GLU A 168 5.82 -14.29 1.04
N MET A 169 6.70 -14.70 0.13
CA MET A 169 6.37 -14.83 -1.29
C MET A 169 5.22 -15.80 -1.52
N ALA A 170 5.30 -16.97 -0.91
CA ALA A 170 4.27 -17.98 -0.94
C ALA A 170 2.92 -17.43 -0.44
N GLU A 171 2.94 -16.75 0.69
CA GLU A 171 1.76 -16.14 1.30
C GLU A 171 1.13 -15.10 0.37
N PHE A 172 1.89 -14.11 -0.09
CA PHE A 172 1.37 -13.04 -0.94
C PHE A 172 0.81 -13.58 -2.24
N MET A 173 1.53 -14.48 -2.91
CA MET A 173 1.07 -15.05 -4.16
C MET A 173 -0.15 -15.95 -3.96
N SER A 174 -0.23 -16.73 -2.88
CA SER A 174 -1.42 -17.53 -2.57
C SER A 174 -2.64 -16.66 -2.28
N THR A 175 -2.46 -15.52 -1.61
CA THR A 175 -3.53 -14.56 -1.33
C THR A 175 -4.00 -13.89 -2.62
N LEU A 176 -3.07 -13.44 -3.47
CA LEU A 176 -3.37 -12.81 -4.76
C LEU A 176 -4.08 -13.75 -5.74
N LEU A 177 -3.70 -15.03 -5.75
CA LEU A 177 -4.33 -16.06 -6.58
C LEU A 177 -5.66 -16.58 -5.99
N GLY A 178 -6.09 -16.08 -4.84
CA GLY A 178 -7.34 -16.51 -4.17
C GLY A 178 -7.29 -17.92 -3.58
N LEU A 179 -6.08 -18.44 -3.33
CA LEU A 179 -5.85 -19.76 -2.72
C LEU A 179 -5.72 -19.69 -1.20
N GLY A 180 -5.30 -18.53 -0.68
CA GLY A 180 -5.17 -18.23 0.75
C GLY A 180 -6.38 -17.50 1.33
N GLU A 181 -6.43 -17.44 2.66
CA GLU A 181 -7.42 -16.61 3.36
C GLU A 181 -7.14 -15.12 3.14
N LEU A 182 -8.20 -14.33 2.94
CA LEU A 182 -8.10 -12.89 2.81
C LEU A 182 -7.53 -12.30 4.11
N GLY A 183 -6.47 -11.49 3.98
CA GLY A 183 -5.78 -10.84 5.13
C GLY A 183 -4.47 -11.51 5.55
N GLY A 184 -4.23 -12.77 5.15
CA GLY A 184 -2.98 -13.50 5.40
C GLY A 184 -2.62 -13.61 6.89
N SER A 185 -1.34 -13.89 7.16
CA SER A 185 -0.74 -13.96 8.50
C SER A 185 -0.91 -12.66 9.30
N ALA A 186 -1.14 -11.54 8.61
CA ALA A 186 -1.38 -10.26 9.23
C ALA A 186 -2.75 -10.17 9.94
N GLU A 187 -3.68 -11.09 9.65
CA GLU A 187 -4.97 -11.24 10.35
C GLU A 187 -5.09 -12.59 11.08
N THR A 188 -4.58 -13.67 10.48
CA THR A 188 -4.68 -15.04 11.03
C THR A 188 -3.54 -15.41 11.97
N GLY A 189 -2.45 -14.62 11.97
CA GLY A 189 -1.26 -14.83 12.79
C GLY A 189 -0.30 -15.90 12.30
N THR A 190 -0.70 -16.79 11.38
CA THR A 190 0.15 -17.84 10.82
C THR A 190 -0.16 -18.13 9.35
N TYR A 191 0.85 -18.53 8.61
CA TYR A 191 0.72 -19.04 7.25
C TYR A 191 1.49 -20.36 7.10
N ASP A 192 0.82 -21.40 6.59
CA ASP A 192 1.47 -22.68 6.29
C ASP A 192 2.06 -22.67 4.88
N ALA A 193 3.38 -22.45 4.81
CA ALA A 193 4.11 -22.39 3.54
C ALA A 193 4.48 -23.78 2.97
N SER A 194 4.10 -24.88 3.62
CA SER A 194 4.62 -26.23 3.30
C SER A 194 4.36 -26.65 1.84
N ASN A 195 3.21 -26.26 1.26
CA ASN A 195 2.81 -26.63 -0.10
C ASN A 195 2.85 -25.47 -1.10
N ALA A 196 3.28 -24.29 -0.68
CA ALA A 196 3.09 -23.09 -1.49
C ALA A 196 3.89 -23.10 -2.80
N ASN A 197 5.11 -23.65 -2.78
CA ASN A 197 5.93 -23.79 -3.98
C ASN A 197 5.30 -24.69 -5.06
N GLU A 198 4.51 -25.69 -4.66
CA GLU A 198 3.78 -26.55 -5.61
C GLU A 198 2.56 -25.81 -6.18
N LEU A 199 1.80 -25.12 -5.32
CA LEU A 199 0.66 -24.30 -5.72
C LEU A 199 1.05 -23.20 -6.71
N LEU A 200 2.18 -22.53 -6.50
CA LEU A 200 2.69 -21.51 -7.41
C LEU A 200 3.04 -22.07 -8.78
N LYS A 201 3.56 -23.30 -8.84
CA LYS A 201 3.88 -23.95 -10.12
C LYS A 201 2.64 -24.40 -10.89
N GLU A 202 1.57 -24.73 -10.17
CA GLU A 202 0.29 -25.13 -10.76
C GLU A 202 -0.48 -23.94 -11.33
N HIS A 203 -0.45 -22.80 -10.65
CA HIS A 203 -1.30 -21.64 -10.99
C HIS A 203 -0.59 -20.57 -11.84
N LEU A 204 0.74 -20.51 -11.86
CA LEU A 204 1.48 -19.57 -12.69
C LEU A 204 2.05 -20.25 -13.94
N PRO A 205 1.89 -19.65 -15.14
CA PRO A 205 2.50 -20.17 -16.36
C PRO A 205 4.03 -20.12 -16.29
N GLU A 206 4.69 -20.93 -17.11
CA GLU A 206 6.17 -20.97 -17.19
C GLU A 206 6.75 -19.64 -17.69
N ASN A 207 6.06 -19.00 -18.65
CA ASN A 207 6.41 -17.68 -19.15
C ASN A 207 5.29 -16.69 -18.82
N ILE A 208 5.64 -15.60 -18.16
CA ILE A 208 4.70 -14.59 -17.67
C ILE A 208 4.91 -13.31 -18.49
N THR A 209 3.84 -12.79 -19.09
CA THR A 209 3.80 -11.47 -19.74
C THR A 209 3.20 -10.44 -18.80
N ALA A 210 3.36 -9.14 -19.11
CA ALA A 210 2.77 -8.07 -18.33
C ALA A 210 1.24 -8.21 -18.22
N ASP A 211 0.57 -8.52 -19.34
CA ASP A 211 -0.89 -8.64 -19.39
C ASP A 211 -1.39 -9.85 -18.60
N ASN A 212 -0.72 -11.00 -18.72
CA ASN A 212 -1.05 -12.19 -17.95
C ASN A 212 -0.83 -11.95 -16.45
N PHE A 213 0.24 -11.26 -16.07
CA PHE A 213 0.51 -10.92 -14.67
C PHE A 213 -0.54 -9.95 -14.11
N ALA A 214 -0.89 -8.91 -14.86
CA ALA A 214 -1.91 -7.94 -14.44
C ALA A 214 -3.27 -8.61 -14.24
N ALA A 215 -3.71 -9.45 -15.19
CA ALA A 215 -5.02 -10.08 -15.15
C ALA A 215 -5.10 -11.25 -14.15
N GLN A 216 -4.11 -12.14 -14.12
CA GLN A 216 -4.17 -13.39 -13.36
C GLN A 216 -3.64 -13.27 -11.94
N VAL A 217 -2.68 -12.36 -11.69
CA VAL A 217 -2.06 -12.21 -10.37
C VAL A 217 -2.57 -10.95 -9.67
N LEU A 218 -2.56 -9.81 -10.34
CA LEU A 218 -2.98 -8.54 -9.71
C LEU A 218 -4.50 -8.32 -9.75
N GLY A 219 -5.23 -9.08 -10.57
CA GLY A 219 -6.67 -8.94 -10.72
C GLY A 219 -7.09 -7.64 -11.42
N PHE A 220 -6.19 -7.00 -12.15
CA PHE A 220 -6.53 -5.81 -12.94
C PHE A 220 -7.37 -6.22 -14.15
N VAL A 221 -8.56 -5.63 -14.28
CA VAL A 221 -9.38 -5.79 -15.48
C VAL A 221 -8.68 -5.05 -16.61
N THR A 222 -7.98 -5.78 -17.47
CA THR A 222 -7.52 -5.23 -18.74
C THR A 222 -8.76 -4.99 -19.60
N GLU A 223 -9.05 -3.73 -19.93
CA GLU A 223 -10.09 -3.38 -20.89
C GLU A 223 -9.72 -3.94 -22.27
N GLY A 224 -10.07 -5.21 -22.50
CA GLY A 224 -9.74 -5.95 -23.72
C GLY A 224 -10.70 -7.09 -24.04
N ASN A 225 -11.48 -7.58 -23.07
CA ASN A 225 -12.53 -8.58 -23.32
C ASN A 225 -13.93 -8.03 -22.97
N GLY A 226 -14.30 -6.94 -23.66
CA GLY A 226 -15.70 -6.60 -23.86
C GLY A 226 -16.34 -7.61 -24.82
N THR A 227 -16.70 -8.81 -24.35
CA THR A 227 -17.68 -9.62 -25.06
C THR A 227 -18.95 -8.81 -25.16
N SER A 228 -19.19 -8.27 -26.35
CA SER A 228 -20.47 -7.71 -26.74
C SER A 228 -21.52 -8.81 -26.62
N THR A 229 -22.23 -8.86 -25.51
CA THR A 229 -23.48 -9.60 -25.42
C THR A 229 -24.48 -8.91 -26.33
N SER A 230 -24.71 -9.53 -27.49
CA SER A 230 -25.87 -9.28 -28.35
C SER A 230 -27.14 -9.84 -27.72
#